data_AF-A0A6P0RM76-F1
#
_entry.id   AF-A0A6P0RM76-F1
#
_cell.length_a   1.000
_cell.length_b   1.000
_cell.length_c   1.000
_cell.angle_alpha   90.00
_cell.angle_beta   90.00
_cell.angle_gamma   90.00
#
_symmetry.space_group_name_H-M   'P 1'
#
loop_
_entity.id
_entity.type
_entity.pdbx_description
1 polymer ?
#
loop_
_entity_poly.entity_id
_entity_poly.type
_entity_poly.pdbx_seq_one_letter_code
_entity_poly.pdbx_strand_id
1 'polypeptide(L)'
;INEIVLSEEKERFAKSEGGYFPIAQYCSGLHYLLSNTDNSSGVILLGDAVHCFPPDIGQGVNSALEDVFILNQALDKTNDIISDALPLFESLRSPDMKPLIRLAQTAFPWQYNQDILGKRLWSINFFIRLLLSKILPFIFTPPAFMLIQNHKLSYRQIWGMAQRTTIYIYVLGIVMILGIMALFLDNFQYF
;
A
#
# COMPACT_ATOMS: atom_id res chain seq x y z
N ILE A 1 -12.37 25.01 -27.03
CA ILE A 1 -13.17 24.13 -26.13
C ILE A 1 -14.57 23.87 -26.67
N ASN A 2 -15.31 24.89 -27.15
CA ASN A 2 -16.64 24.67 -27.75
C ASN A 2 -16.63 23.83 -29.04
N GLU A 3 -15.49 23.72 -29.71
CA GLU A 3 -15.31 22.86 -30.90
C GLU A 3 -14.85 21.43 -30.58
N ILE A 4 -14.48 21.12 -29.32
CA ILE A 4 -13.84 19.84 -28.95
C ILE A 4 -14.84 18.89 -28.28
N VAL A 5 -15.83 19.42 -27.57
CA VAL A 5 -16.84 18.64 -26.85
C VAL A 5 -18.21 19.25 -27.12
N LEU A 6 -19.13 18.43 -27.64
CA LEU A 6 -20.51 18.81 -27.90
C LEU A 6 -21.19 19.33 -26.63
N SER A 7 -22.09 20.31 -26.77
CA SER A 7 -22.79 20.91 -25.62
C SER A 7 -23.58 19.87 -24.82
N GLU A 8 -24.15 18.88 -25.49
CA GLU A 8 -24.84 17.74 -24.86
C GLU A 8 -23.91 16.89 -23.99
N GLU A 9 -22.70 16.60 -24.46
CA GLU A 9 -21.69 15.84 -23.71
C GLU A 9 -21.22 16.61 -22.46
N LYS A 10 -21.11 17.94 -22.57
CA LYS A 10 -20.80 18.80 -21.40
C LYS A 10 -21.91 18.73 -20.36
N GLU A 11 -23.16 18.81 -20.81
CA GLU A 11 -24.31 18.75 -19.92
C GLU A 11 -24.47 17.37 -19.28
N ARG A 12 -24.23 16.29 -20.04
CA ARG A 12 -24.19 14.92 -19.53
C ARG A 12 -23.09 14.75 -18.47
N PHE A 13 -21.88 15.26 -18.74
CA PHE A 13 -20.77 15.19 -17.79
C PHE A 13 -21.07 16.00 -16.51
N ALA A 14 -21.57 17.23 -16.66
CA ALA A 14 -21.90 18.11 -15.53
C ALA A 14 -23.03 17.56 -14.64
N LYS A 15 -23.97 16.79 -15.22
CA LYS A 15 -25.06 16.12 -14.49
C LYS A 15 -24.69 14.72 -14.01
N SER A 16 -23.51 14.19 -14.35
CA SER A 16 -23.11 12.86 -13.91
C SER A 16 -22.85 12.87 -12.40
N GLU A 17 -23.26 11.80 -11.71
CA GLU A 17 -23.06 11.64 -10.25
C GLU A 17 -21.60 11.35 -9.88
N GLY A 18 -20.70 11.27 -10.88
CA GLY A 18 -19.32 10.85 -10.73
C GLY A 18 -19.18 9.32 -10.67
N GLY A 19 -17.93 8.85 -10.82
CA GLY A 19 -17.58 7.45 -10.63
C GLY A 19 -17.08 7.18 -9.21
N TYR A 20 -17.10 5.92 -8.80
CA TYR A 20 -16.45 5.47 -7.58
C TYR A 20 -15.08 4.88 -7.91
N PHE A 21 -14.11 5.07 -7.01
CA PHE A 21 -12.84 4.37 -7.15
C PHE A 21 -13.06 2.87 -6.94
N PRO A 22 -12.40 2.01 -7.75
CA PRO A 22 -12.45 0.57 -7.54
C PRO A 22 -11.83 0.20 -6.19
N ILE A 23 -12.24 -0.94 -5.66
CA ILE A 23 -11.60 -1.53 -4.49
C ILE A 23 -10.16 -1.85 -4.87
N ALA A 24 -9.21 -1.48 -3.99
CA ALA A 24 -7.80 -1.77 -4.20
C ALA A 24 -7.57 -3.27 -4.37
N GLN A 25 -6.98 -3.67 -5.50
CA GLN A 25 -6.86 -5.06 -5.94
C GLN A 25 -5.53 -5.32 -6.64
N TYR A 26 -5.10 -6.58 -6.66
CA TYR A 26 -3.91 -7.01 -7.38
C TYR A 26 -4.08 -8.40 -8.02
N CYS A 27 -3.33 -8.67 -9.09
CA CYS A 27 -3.26 -9.97 -9.76
C CYS A 27 -2.28 -10.92 -9.05
N SER A 28 -2.64 -12.21 -8.95
CA SER A 28 -1.77 -13.22 -8.34
C SER A 28 -0.70 -13.77 -9.28
N GLY A 29 -0.88 -13.60 -10.59
CA GLY A 29 0.09 -13.96 -11.62
C GLY A 29 0.38 -12.75 -12.49
N LEU A 30 1.65 -12.54 -12.82
CA LEU A 30 2.15 -11.37 -13.54
C LEU A 30 2.57 -11.69 -14.96
N HIS A 31 2.75 -12.97 -15.30
CA HIS A 31 3.22 -13.38 -16.60
C HIS A 31 2.56 -14.67 -17.10
N TYR A 32 2.70 -14.89 -18.40
CA TYR A 32 2.31 -16.12 -19.06
C TYR A 32 3.31 -16.44 -20.18
N LEU A 33 3.89 -17.64 -20.17
CA LEU A 33 4.81 -18.09 -21.21
C LEU A 33 4.03 -18.76 -22.34
N LEU A 34 4.28 -18.32 -23.59
CA LEU A 34 3.71 -18.94 -24.78
C LEU A 34 4.64 -20.08 -25.22
N SER A 35 4.19 -21.32 -25.06
CA SER A 35 4.94 -22.48 -25.52
C SER A 35 4.70 -22.70 -27.02
N ASN A 36 5.77 -22.64 -27.86
CA ASN A 36 5.99 -23.69 -28.88
C ASN A 36 7.29 -23.70 -29.72
N THR A 37 8.23 -22.75 -29.65
CA THR A 37 9.50 -22.90 -30.41
C THR A 37 10.58 -21.97 -29.87
N ASP A 38 11.79 -22.50 -29.68
CA ASP A 38 13.19 -21.98 -29.59
C ASP A 38 13.53 -20.54 -29.11
N ASN A 39 12.58 -19.60 -29.08
CA ASN A 39 12.62 -18.32 -28.38
C ASN A 39 11.28 -18.14 -27.65
N SER A 40 11.27 -18.47 -26.36
CA SER A 40 10.09 -18.44 -25.48
C SER A 40 9.48 -17.04 -25.40
N SER A 41 8.50 -16.75 -26.24
CA SER A 41 7.73 -15.50 -26.13
C SER A 41 6.83 -15.56 -24.88
N GLY A 42 6.51 -14.40 -24.31
CA GLY A 42 5.66 -14.33 -23.13
C GLY A 42 4.83 -13.05 -23.10
N VAL A 43 3.75 -13.10 -22.34
CA VAL A 43 2.94 -11.94 -21.98
C VAL A 43 3.25 -11.58 -20.54
N ILE A 44 3.34 -10.29 -20.27
CA ILE A 44 3.56 -9.74 -18.93
C ILE A 44 2.53 -8.65 -18.65
N LEU A 45 2.09 -8.56 -17.40
CA LEU A 45 1.25 -7.49 -16.88
C LEU A 45 2.13 -6.58 -16.01
N LEU A 46 1.93 -5.27 -16.11
CA LEU A 46 2.63 -4.25 -15.33
C LEU A 46 1.66 -3.13 -14.92
N GLY A 47 2.01 -2.37 -13.87
CA GLY A 47 1.25 -1.20 -13.43
C GLY A 47 -0.19 -1.51 -13.06
N ASP A 48 -1.13 -0.64 -13.45
CA ASP A 48 -2.56 -0.77 -13.14
C ASP A 48 -3.20 -2.08 -13.64
N ALA A 49 -2.62 -2.73 -14.65
CA ALA A 49 -3.08 -4.05 -15.12
C ALA A 49 -2.80 -5.15 -14.08
N VAL A 50 -1.83 -4.94 -13.20
CA VAL A 50 -1.49 -5.83 -12.09
C VAL A 50 -2.06 -5.34 -10.79
N HIS A 51 -1.90 -4.07 -10.45
CA HIS A 51 -2.27 -3.51 -9.16
C HIS A 51 -3.00 -2.19 -9.36
N CYS A 52 -4.30 -2.17 -9.05
CA CYS A 52 -5.14 -0.99 -9.20
C CYS A 52 -5.65 -0.57 -7.82
N PHE A 53 -5.43 0.69 -7.45
CA PHE A 53 -5.85 1.25 -6.17
C PHE A 53 -6.10 2.76 -6.28
N PRO A 54 -6.90 3.35 -5.38
CA PRO A 54 -7.15 4.80 -5.36
C PRO A 54 -5.86 5.62 -5.25
N PRO A 55 -5.85 6.87 -5.74
CA PRO A 55 -4.65 7.71 -5.78
C PRO A 55 -4.16 8.24 -4.42
N ASP A 56 -4.80 7.84 -3.32
CA ASP A 56 -4.66 8.41 -1.97
C ASP A 56 -3.21 8.48 -1.46
N ILE A 57 -2.37 7.51 -1.83
CA ILE A 57 -0.97 7.41 -1.41
C ILE A 57 0.04 7.88 -2.48
N GLY A 58 -0.44 8.29 -3.67
CA GLY A 58 0.42 8.78 -4.75
C GLY A 58 1.42 7.77 -5.31
N GLN A 59 1.15 6.46 -5.17
CA GLN A 59 2.09 5.40 -5.56
C GLN A 59 1.77 4.66 -6.85
N GLY A 60 0.65 4.95 -7.55
CA GLY A 60 0.30 4.22 -8.78
C GLY A 60 1.42 4.26 -9.83
N VAL A 61 1.82 5.46 -10.24
CA VAL A 61 2.91 5.65 -11.21
C VAL A 61 4.26 5.16 -10.67
N ASN A 62 4.60 5.46 -9.41
CA ASN A 62 5.86 5.02 -8.81
C ASN A 62 5.98 3.49 -8.78
N SER A 63 4.90 2.80 -8.40
CA SER A 63 4.81 1.35 -8.39
C SER A 63 4.91 0.75 -9.80
N ALA A 64 4.24 1.35 -10.79
CA ALA A 64 4.34 0.92 -12.18
C ALA A 64 5.78 1.07 -12.73
N LEU A 65 6.47 2.17 -12.41
CA LEU A 65 7.86 2.36 -12.77
C LEU A 65 8.79 1.37 -12.05
N GLU A 66 8.50 1.04 -10.80
CA GLU A 66 9.21 0.00 -10.06
C GLU A 66 9.04 -1.38 -10.72
N ASP A 67 7.86 -1.72 -11.24
CA ASP A 67 7.66 -2.96 -11.99
C ASP A 67 8.58 -3.02 -13.23
N VAL A 68 8.66 -1.94 -14.00
CA VAL A 68 9.54 -1.84 -15.18
C VAL A 68 11.01 -2.01 -14.78
N PHE A 69 11.43 -1.38 -13.68
CA PHE A 69 12.79 -1.50 -13.17
C PHE A 69 13.14 -2.93 -12.72
N ILE A 70 12.22 -3.60 -12.02
CA ILE A 70 12.42 -4.99 -11.57
C ILE A 70 12.40 -5.95 -12.77
N LEU A 71 11.58 -5.69 -13.79
CA LEU A 71 11.58 -6.44 -15.04
C LEU A 71 12.94 -6.32 -15.75
N ASN A 72 13.48 -5.10 -15.86
CA ASN A 72 14.81 -4.89 -16.44
C ASN A 72 15.89 -5.66 -15.67
N GLN A 73 15.86 -5.61 -14.33
CA GLN A 73 16.79 -6.39 -13.52
C GLN A 73 16.66 -7.90 -13.73
N ALA A 74 15.44 -8.41 -13.95
CA ALA A 74 15.23 -9.82 -14.21
C ALA A 74 15.83 -10.21 -15.56
N LEU A 75 15.57 -9.42 -16.61
CA LEU A 75 16.14 -9.59 -17.95
C LEU A 75 17.67 -9.57 -17.92
N ASP A 76 18.28 -8.58 -17.26
CA ASP A 76 19.73 -8.46 -17.11
C ASP A 76 20.34 -9.72 -16.45
N LYS A 77 19.70 -10.23 -15.41
CA LYS A 77 20.18 -11.42 -14.65
C LYS A 77 20.04 -12.73 -15.42
N THR A 78 19.15 -12.77 -16.40
CA THR A 78 18.88 -13.97 -17.20
C THR A 78 19.41 -13.84 -18.63
N ASN A 79 20.26 -12.85 -18.91
CA ASN A 79 20.78 -12.58 -20.25
C ASN A 79 19.66 -12.47 -21.30
N ASP A 80 18.58 -11.77 -20.96
CA ASP A 80 17.40 -11.56 -21.81
C ASP A 80 16.63 -12.84 -22.21
N ILE A 81 16.90 -13.98 -21.57
CA ILE A 81 16.15 -15.22 -21.79
C ILE A 81 14.77 -15.10 -21.14
N ILE A 82 13.74 -14.87 -21.97
CA ILE A 82 12.36 -14.58 -21.52
C ILE A 82 11.75 -15.70 -20.66
N SER A 83 11.99 -16.98 -20.98
CA SER A 83 11.51 -18.12 -20.18
C SER A 83 12.04 -18.11 -18.75
N ASP A 84 13.18 -17.47 -18.51
CA ASP A 84 13.80 -17.38 -17.20
C ASP A 84 13.48 -16.01 -16.56
N ALA A 85 13.46 -14.95 -17.37
CA ALA A 85 13.24 -13.57 -16.94
C ALA A 85 11.85 -13.35 -16.36
N LEU A 86 10.79 -13.85 -17.02
CA LEU A 86 9.41 -13.58 -16.57
C LEU A 86 9.06 -14.26 -15.23
N PRO A 87 9.42 -15.55 -15.01
CA PRO A 87 9.29 -16.16 -13.68
C PRO A 87 10.15 -15.44 -12.62
N LEU A 88 11.37 -15.02 -12.98
CA LEU A 88 12.23 -14.28 -12.06
C LEU A 88 11.60 -12.92 -11.68
N PHE A 89 11.12 -12.14 -12.65
CA PHE A 89 10.39 -10.90 -12.41
C PHE A 89 9.23 -11.10 -11.45
N GLU A 90 8.37 -12.09 -11.71
CA GLU A 90 7.24 -12.39 -10.84
C GLU A 90 7.69 -12.73 -9.41
N SER A 91 8.74 -13.55 -9.27
CA SER A 91 9.27 -13.93 -7.95
C SER A 91 9.82 -12.73 -7.17
N LEU A 92 10.43 -11.77 -7.86
CA LEU A 92 10.99 -10.56 -7.27
C LEU A 92 9.88 -9.57 -6.88
N ARG A 93 8.81 -9.47 -7.69
CA ARG A 93 7.77 -8.46 -7.49
C ARG A 93 6.62 -8.90 -6.59
N SER A 94 6.24 -10.17 -6.65
CA SER A 94 5.11 -10.74 -5.90
C SER A 94 5.10 -10.42 -4.40
N PRO A 95 6.24 -10.41 -3.68
CA PRO A 95 6.27 -10.11 -2.25
C PRO A 95 5.76 -8.71 -1.89
N ASP A 96 5.81 -7.75 -2.81
CA ASP A 96 5.40 -6.36 -2.58
C ASP A 96 3.94 -6.07 -3.01
N MET A 97 3.32 -6.93 -3.83
CA MET A 97 1.98 -6.70 -4.39
C MET A 97 0.89 -6.55 -3.32
N LYS A 98 0.77 -7.54 -2.45
CA LYS A 98 -0.22 -7.49 -1.35
C LYS A 98 0.10 -6.37 -0.34
N PRO A 99 1.36 -6.19 0.11
CA PRO A 99 1.75 -5.03 0.91
C PRO A 99 1.36 -3.67 0.29
N LEU A 100 1.59 -3.46 -1.00
CA LEU A 100 1.22 -2.23 -1.70
C LEU A 100 -0.27 -1.93 -1.57
N ILE A 101 -1.12 -2.92 -1.86
CA ILE A 101 -2.58 -2.77 -1.72
C ILE A 101 -2.97 -2.48 -0.27
N ARG A 102 -2.36 -3.15 0.70
CA ARG A 102 -2.62 -2.88 2.12
C ARG A 102 -2.17 -1.49 2.54
N LEU A 103 -1.07 -1.00 2.01
CA LEU A 103 -0.60 0.36 2.27
C LEU A 103 -1.54 1.39 1.64
N ALA A 104 -2.01 1.19 0.41
CA ALA A 104 -3.01 2.06 -0.21
C ALA A 104 -4.28 2.19 0.66
N GLN A 105 -4.72 1.08 1.25
CA GLN A 105 -5.91 1.03 2.11
C GLN A 105 -5.71 1.63 3.51
N THR A 106 -4.48 1.74 4.02
CA THR A 106 -4.26 2.02 5.45
C THR A 106 -3.30 3.17 5.75
N ALA A 107 -2.43 3.52 4.80
CA ALA A 107 -1.43 4.54 5.02
C ALA A 107 -2.04 5.94 5.07
N PHE A 108 -2.98 6.27 4.17
CA PHE A 108 -3.71 7.54 4.21
C PHE A 108 -5.17 7.44 3.69
N PRO A 109 -6.02 6.60 4.30
CA PRO A 109 -7.40 6.35 3.90
C PRO A 109 -8.37 7.50 4.14
N TRP A 110 -9.59 7.35 3.59
CA TRP A 110 -10.74 8.25 3.80
C TRP A 110 -10.50 9.68 3.31
N GLN A 111 -9.87 9.82 2.14
CA GLN A 111 -9.80 11.09 1.42
C GLN A 111 -11.16 11.48 0.85
N TYR A 112 -11.28 12.71 0.34
CA TYR A 112 -12.48 13.18 -0.39
C TYR A 112 -13.81 13.04 0.40
N ASN A 113 -13.76 13.25 1.73
CA ASN A 113 -14.93 13.19 2.63
C ASN A 113 -15.71 11.86 2.62
N GLN A 114 -15.05 10.74 2.30
CA GLN A 114 -15.67 9.41 2.31
C GLN A 114 -16.18 8.99 3.70
N ASP A 115 -15.42 9.29 4.76
CA ASP A 115 -15.81 9.01 6.15
C ASP A 115 -15.11 9.99 7.11
N ILE A 116 -15.90 10.84 7.76
CA ILE A 116 -15.41 11.86 8.69
C ILE A 116 -14.93 11.24 10.00
N LEU A 117 -15.63 10.22 10.51
CA LEU A 117 -15.28 9.57 11.78
C LEU A 117 -14.04 8.70 11.60
N GLY A 118 -14.00 7.89 10.54
CA GLY A 118 -12.83 7.09 10.17
C GLY A 118 -11.58 7.95 10.01
N LYS A 119 -11.68 9.06 9.27
CA LYS A 119 -10.57 10.02 9.11
C LYS A 119 -10.09 10.62 10.43
N ARG A 120 -10.98 10.93 11.38
CA ARG A 120 -10.61 11.45 12.70
C ARG A 120 -9.86 10.41 13.53
N LEU A 121 -10.38 9.18 13.61
CA LEU A 121 -9.74 8.08 14.32
C LEU A 121 -8.36 7.76 13.74
N TRP A 122 -8.26 7.75 12.41
CA TRP A 122 -6.99 7.59 11.71
C TRP A 122 -6.00 8.68 12.05
N SER A 123 -6.44 9.95 12.06
CA SER A 123 -5.58 11.10 12.36
C SER A 123 -5.02 11.00 13.78
N ILE A 124 -5.85 10.62 14.76
CA ILE A 124 -5.41 10.37 16.14
C ILE A 124 -4.34 9.26 16.17
N ASN A 125 -4.61 8.11 15.54
CA ASN A 125 -3.64 7.01 15.43
C ASN A 125 -2.35 7.43 14.72
N PHE A 126 -2.43 8.27 13.68
CA PHE A 126 -1.28 8.81 12.96
C PHE A 126 -0.40 9.66 13.88
N PHE A 127 -1.00 10.60 14.63
CA PHE A 127 -0.25 11.47 15.55
C PHE A 127 0.33 10.70 16.73
N ILE A 128 -0.36 9.68 17.26
CA ILE A 128 0.19 8.79 18.29
C ILE A 128 1.45 8.09 17.75
N ARG A 129 1.36 7.49 16.55
CA ARG A 129 2.51 6.82 15.91
C ARG A 129 3.65 7.79 15.65
N LEU A 130 3.34 8.99 15.18
CA LEU A 130 4.32 10.04 14.94
C LEU A 130 5.05 10.42 16.24
N LEU A 131 4.31 10.65 17.33
CA LEU A 131 4.88 10.98 18.63
C LEU A 131 5.74 9.84 19.18
N LEU A 132 5.22 8.60 19.17
CA LEU A 132 5.96 7.42 19.62
C LEU A 132 7.25 7.20 18.83
N SER A 133 7.22 7.38 17.51
CA SER A 133 8.41 7.26 16.66
C SER A 133 9.46 8.33 16.92
N LYS A 134 9.05 9.51 17.42
CA LYS A 134 9.98 10.59 17.82
C LYS A 134 10.58 10.35 19.21
N ILE A 135 9.80 9.82 20.15
CA ILE A 135 10.25 9.60 21.54
C ILE A 135 11.05 8.30 21.66
N LEU A 136 10.60 7.23 21.02
CA LEU A 136 11.17 5.88 21.11
C LEU A 136 11.49 5.32 19.70
N PRO A 137 12.39 5.97 18.94
CA PRO A 137 12.67 5.64 17.53
C PRO A 137 13.24 4.23 17.32
N PHE A 138 13.85 3.64 18.35
CA PHE A 138 14.39 2.27 18.29
C PHE A 138 13.29 1.19 18.36
N ILE A 139 12.10 1.55 18.84
CA ILE A 139 10.97 0.63 19.05
C ILE A 139 9.89 0.87 18.00
N PHE A 140 9.49 2.13 17.82
CA PHE A 140 8.39 2.51 16.94
C PHE A 140 8.90 3.15 15.66
N THR A 141 8.34 2.71 14.54
CA THR A 141 8.65 3.28 13.23
C THR A 141 7.73 4.46 12.92
N PRO A 142 8.17 5.42 12.09
CA PRO A 142 7.31 6.47 11.57
C PRO A 142 6.04 5.92 10.91
N PRO A 143 4.96 6.71 10.82
CA PRO A 143 3.74 6.32 10.11
C PRO A 143 4.02 5.84 8.67
N ALA A 144 3.26 4.84 8.22
CA ALA A 144 3.43 4.22 6.90
C ALA A 144 3.41 5.25 5.75
N PHE A 145 2.57 6.29 5.84
CA PHE A 145 2.49 7.37 4.86
C PHE A 145 3.79 8.17 4.71
N MET A 146 4.62 8.26 5.75
CA MET A 146 5.96 8.88 5.65
C MET A 146 6.97 7.90 5.07
N LEU A 147 6.91 6.64 5.50
CA LEU A 147 7.83 5.59 5.06
C LEU A 147 7.69 5.29 3.55
N ILE A 148 6.48 5.41 2.99
CA ILE A 148 6.22 5.12 1.58
C ILE A 148 6.90 6.09 0.61
N GLN A 149 7.35 7.25 1.08
CA GLN A 149 8.12 8.20 0.28
C GLN A 149 9.61 7.82 0.20
N ASN A 150 10.05 6.81 0.96
CA ASN A 150 11.44 6.36 0.96
C ASN A 150 11.66 5.28 -0.11
N HIS A 151 12.27 5.67 -1.23
CA HIS A 151 12.61 4.78 -2.36
C HIS A 151 13.59 3.65 -2.02
N LYS A 152 14.24 3.66 -0.85
CA LYS A 152 15.15 2.58 -0.42
C LYS A 152 14.43 1.41 0.23
N LEU A 153 13.15 1.57 0.58
CA LEU A 153 12.37 0.55 1.25
C LEU A 153 11.35 -0.05 0.29
N SER A 154 11.27 -1.38 0.24
CA SER A 154 10.22 -2.06 -0.49
C SER A 154 8.87 -1.94 0.23
N TYR A 155 7.75 -2.07 -0.49
CA TYR A 155 6.42 -2.02 0.12
C TYR A 155 6.22 -3.10 1.20
N ARG A 156 6.79 -4.30 1.01
CA ARG A 156 6.82 -5.39 2.01
C ARG A 156 7.53 -4.96 3.28
N GLN A 157 8.68 -4.29 3.17
CA GLN A 157 9.42 -3.81 4.34
C GLN A 157 8.61 -2.75 5.10
N ILE A 158 8.05 -1.77 4.38
CA ILE A 158 7.22 -0.71 4.97
C ILE A 158 6.01 -1.31 5.69
N TRP A 159 5.33 -2.26 5.04
CA TRP A 159 4.20 -2.95 5.63
C TRP A 159 4.59 -3.73 6.89
N GLY A 160 5.69 -4.48 6.86
CA GLY A 160 6.21 -5.20 8.02
C GLY A 160 6.56 -4.28 9.19
N MET A 161 7.17 -3.12 8.91
CA MET A 161 7.45 -2.08 9.91
C MET A 161 6.16 -1.52 10.52
N ALA A 162 5.17 -1.19 9.69
CA ALA A 162 3.88 -0.67 10.16
C ALA A 162 3.12 -1.69 11.02
N GLN A 163 3.14 -2.97 10.65
CA GLN A 163 2.52 -4.06 11.41
C GLN A 163 3.20 -4.28 12.76
N ARG A 164 4.54 -4.32 12.81
CA ARG A 164 5.29 -4.40 14.07
C ARG A 164 4.95 -3.26 15.03
N THR A 165 4.97 -2.02 14.52
CA THR A 165 4.58 -0.83 15.30
C THR A 165 3.14 -0.96 15.82
N THR A 166 2.22 -1.52 15.02
CA THR A 166 0.84 -1.78 15.45
C THR A 166 0.78 -2.78 16.60
N ILE A 167 1.50 -3.89 16.49
CA ILE A 167 1.59 -4.91 17.56
C ILE A 167 2.14 -4.28 18.84
N TYR A 168 3.22 -3.50 18.76
CA TYR A 168 3.82 -2.85 19.93
C TYR A 168 2.87 -1.85 20.59
N ILE A 169 2.11 -1.08 19.81
CA ILE A 169 1.09 -0.18 20.37
C ILE A 169 0.01 -0.98 21.10
N TYR A 170 -0.46 -2.10 20.54
CA TYR A 170 -1.45 -2.94 21.22
C TYR A 170 -0.90 -3.57 22.51
N VAL A 171 0.31 -4.10 22.48
CA VAL A 171 0.97 -4.66 23.67
C VAL A 171 1.13 -3.58 24.75
N LEU A 172 1.62 -2.39 24.38
CA LEU A 172 1.74 -1.26 25.29
C LEU A 172 0.37 -0.88 25.90
N GLY A 173 -0.67 -0.81 25.07
CA GLY A 173 -2.03 -0.52 25.52
C GLY A 173 -2.55 -1.55 26.53
N ILE A 174 -2.35 -2.85 26.26
CA ILE A 174 -2.75 -3.93 27.17
C ILE A 174 -2.00 -3.84 28.50
N VAL A 175 -0.68 -3.62 28.47
CA VAL A 175 0.14 -3.47 29.68
C VAL A 175 -0.33 -2.27 30.52
N MET A 176 -0.63 -1.13 29.88
CA MET A 176 -1.16 0.03 30.60
C MET A 176 -2.52 -0.25 31.24
N ILE A 177 -3.43 -0.93 30.52
CA ILE A 177 -4.75 -1.29 31.06
C ILE A 177 -4.62 -2.22 32.26
N LEU A 178 -3.80 -3.27 32.16
CA LEU A 178 -3.54 -4.20 33.26
C LEU A 178 -2.90 -3.50 34.47
N GLY A 179 -1.94 -2.60 34.23
CA GLY A 179 -1.32 -1.81 35.30
C GLY A 179 -2.31 -0.90 36.01
N ILE A 180 -3.19 -0.23 35.26
CA ILE A 180 -4.27 0.60 35.84
C ILE A 180 -5.22 -0.28 36.65
N MET A 181 -5.65 -1.43 36.11
CA MET A 181 -6.54 -2.36 36.83
C MET A 181 -5.92 -2.87 38.14
N ALA A 182 -4.62 -3.20 38.14
CA ALA A 182 -3.92 -3.62 39.35
C ALA A 182 -3.92 -2.51 40.42
N LEU A 183 -3.61 -1.26 40.03
CA LEU A 183 -3.66 -0.10 40.93
C LEU A 183 -5.07 0.16 41.48
N PHE A 184 -6.11 -0.06 40.68
CA PHE A 184 -7.50 0.05 41.15
C PHE A 184 -7.85 -1.05 42.16
N LEU A 185 -7.44 -2.30 41.90
CA LEU A 185 -7.70 -3.44 42.80
C LEU A 185 -6.97 -3.30 44.15
N ASP A 186 -5.71 -2.86 44.12
CA ASP A 186 -4.95 -2.60 45.35
C ASP A 186 -5.65 -1.52 46.20
N ASN A 187 -6.11 -0.42 45.60
CA ASN A 187 -6.82 0.63 46.31
C ASN A 187 -8.15 0.16 46.94
N PHE A 188 -8.80 -0.86 46.38
CA PHE A 188 -10.02 -1.46 46.96
C PHE A 188 -9.74 -2.42 48.12
N GLN A 189 -8.53 -2.96 48.27
CA GLN A 189 -8.16 -3.79 49.43
C GLN A 189 -7.92 -2.97 50.70
N TYR A 190 -7.73 -1.65 50.59
CA TYR A 190 -7.49 -0.74 51.72
C TYR A 190 -8.76 -0.01 52.21
N PHE A 191 -9.95 -0.38 51.70
CA PHE A 191 -11.28 0.06 52.17
C PHE A 191 -12.09 -1.13 52.69
#